data_AF-A0A101GDZ8-F1
#
_entry.id   AF-A0A101GDZ8-F1
#
_cell.length_a   1.000
_cell.length_b   1.000
_cell.length_c   1.000
_cell.angle_alpha   90.00
_cell.angle_beta   90.00
_cell.angle_gamma   90.00
#
_symmetry.space_group_name_H-M   'P 1'
#
loop_
_entity.id
_entity.type
_entity.pdbx_description
1 polymer ?
#
loop_
_entity_poly.entity_id
_entity_poly.type
_entity_poly.pdbx_seq_one_letter_code
_entity_poly.pdbx_strand_id
1 'polypeptide(L)'
;MESEKFRISKDTMEEINGFLLDPGNPHLQALLRVVAKYGTPEEINAKAKEARCFSGLMDRLGRMGSPYLEDLKWLADQRDKGAFIPISQYRRKILGDGATARTFGESTSVTLEISALQYFPFLVAEAQQAIDKGEIMPGRYIRVRKMKEQEKDQGDILAV
;
A
#
# COMPACT_ATOMS: atom_id res chain seq x y z
N MET A 1 -12.98 -43.53 14.58
CA MET A 1 -12.45 -42.50 13.67
C MET A 1 -13.23 -41.22 13.92
N GLU A 2 -12.67 -40.24 14.62
CA GLU A 2 -13.40 -39.04 15.04
C GLU A 2 -13.80 -38.12 13.88
N SER A 3 -13.16 -38.28 12.71
CA SER A 3 -13.43 -37.52 11.48
C SER A 3 -14.81 -37.75 10.88
N GLU A 4 -15.45 -38.91 11.11
CA GLU A 4 -16.78 -39.20 10.55
C GLU A 4 -17.91 -38.34 11.14
N LYS A 5 -17.70 -37.75 12.33
CA LYS A 5 -18.66 -36.82 12.95
C LYS A 5 -18.77 -35.49 12.20
N PHE A 6 -17.80 -35.18 11.33
CA PHE A 6 -17.82 -33.97 10.50
C PHE A 6 -18.36 -34.23 9.09
N ARG A 7 -18.80 -35.46 8.76
CA ARG A 7 -19.38 -35.76 7.46
C ARG A 7 -20.74 -35.09 7.31
N ILE A 8 -20.83 -34.13 6.40
CA ILE A 8 -22.10 -33.53 5.96
C ILE A 8 -22.74 -34.49 4.94
N SER A 9 -24.04 -34.75 5.07
CA SER A 9 -24.77 -35.60 4.11
C SER A 9 -24.95 -34.89 2.76
N LYS A 10 -25.15 -35.68 1.70
CA LYS A 10 -25.43 -35.11 0.37
C LYS A 10 -26.75 -34.34 0.38
N ASP A 11 -27.78 -34.89 0.99
CA ASP A 11 -29.11 -34.27 1.09
C ASP A 11 -29.04 -32.89 1.76
N THR A 12 -28.27 -32.75 2.85
CA THR A 12 -28.06 -31.44 3.49
C THR A 12 -27.33 -30.47 2.58
N MET A 13 -26.35 -30.91 1.79
CA MET A 13 -25.69 -30.06 0.81
C MET A 13 -26.63 -29.63 -0.32
N GLU A 14 -27.53 -30.52 -0.75
CA GLU A 14 -28.54 -30.22 -1.76
C GLU A 14 -29.57 -29.20 -1.25
N GLU A 15 -30.03 -29.32 0.00
CA GLU A 15 -30.90 -28.34 0.63
C GLU A 15 -30.24 -26.95 0.74
N ILE A 16 -28.97 -26.91 1.16
CA ILE A 16 -28.20 -25.66 1.24
C ILE A 16 -28.07 -25.03 -0.15
N ASN A 17 -27.74 -25.82 -1.17
CA ASN A 17 -27.64 -25.33 -2.54
C ASN A 17 -28.99 -24.83 -3.06
N GLY A 18 -30.09 -25.54 -2.77
CA GLY A 18 -31.44 -25.09 -3.11
C GLY A 18 -31.76 -23.73 -2.51
N PHE A 19 -31.42 -23.52 -1.23
CA PHE A 19 -31.59 -22.22 -0.58
C PHE A 19 -30.71 -21.12 -1.19
N LEU A 20 -29.43 -21.40 -1.44
CA LEU A 20 -28.45 -20.42 -1.93
C LEU A 20 -28.57 -20.10 -3.42
N LEU A 21 -29.19 -20.97 -4.21
CA LEU A 21 -29.34 -20.80 -5.65
C LEU A 21 -30.76 -20.39 -6.07
N ASP A 22 -31.73 -20.41 -5.14
CA ASP A 22 -33.09 -19.98 -5.42
C ASP A 22 -33.15 -18.46 -5.74
N PRO A 23 -33.48 -18.07 -6.99
CA PRO A 23 -33.59 -16.67 -7.36
C PRO A 23 -34.73 -15.95 -6.63
N GLY A 24 -35.73 -16.70 -6.12
CA GLY A 24 -36.86 -16.20 -5.34
C GLY A 24 -36.54 -15.96 -3.85
N ASN A 25 -35.36 -16.34 -3.36
CA ASN A 25 -35.01 -16.23 -1.95
C ASN A 25 -34.85 -14.75 -1.52
N PRO A 26 -35.76 -14.20 -0.68
CA PRO A 26 -35.73 -12.77 -0.32
C PRO A 26 -34.49 -12.38 0.50
N HIS A 27 -33.92 -13.32 1.26
CA HIS A 27 -32.73 -13.08 2.09
C HIS A 27 -31.47 -12.96 1.23
N LEU A 28 -31.29 -13.87 0.27
CA LEU A 28 -30.18 -13.81 -0.67
C LEU A 28 -30.26 -12.54 -1.53
N GLN A 29 -31.46 -12.19 -2.01
CA GLN A 29 -31.66 -10.97 -2.77
C GLN A 29 -31.38 -9.71 -1.94
N ALA A 30 -31.74 -9.70 -0.66
CA ALA A 30 -31.40 -8.60 0.24
C ALA A 30 -29.87 -8.48 0.44
N LEU A 31 -29.17 -9.60 0.62
CA LEU A 31 -27.72 -9.63 0.72
C LEU A 31 -27.05 -9.11 -0.55
N LEU A 32 -27.45 -9.62 -1.71
CA LEU A 32 -26.93 -9.19 -3.02
C LEU A 32 -27.17 -7.69 -3.25
N ARG A 33 -28.33 -7.15 -2.85
CA ARG A 33 -28.59 -5.69 -2.91
C ARG A 33 -27.65 -4.88 -2.03
N VAL A 34 -27.25 -5.40 -0.87
CA VAL A 34 -26.26 -4.72 0.00
C VAL A 34 -24.88 -4.76 -0.64
N VAL A 35 -24.46 -5.92 -1.17
CA VAL A 35 -23.16 -6.09 -1.84
C VAL A 35 -23.08 -5.24 -3.11
N ALA A 36 -24.13 -5.22 -3.92
CA ALA A 36 -24.19 -4.46 -5.17
C ALA A 36 -23.97 -2.95 -5.01
N LYS A 37 -24.23 -2.38 -3.82
CA LYS A 37 -23.92 -0.97 -3.52
C LYS A 37 -22.42 -0.65 -3.62
N TYR A 38 -21.57 -1.64 -3.39
CA TYR A 38 -20.12 -1.49 -3.38
C TYR A 38 -19.46 -1.86 -4.71
N GLY A 39 -20.19 -2.59 -5.56
CA GLY A 39 -19.72 -3.12 -6.85
C GLY A 39 -19.19 -4.55 -6.75
N THR A 40 -18.88 -5.15 -7.90
CA THR A 40 -18.26 -6.48 -7.94
C THR A 40 -16.81 -6.43 -7.45
N PRO A 41 -16.19 -7.57 -7.08
CA PRO A 41 -14.77 -7.62 -6.76
C PRO A 41 -13.88 -6.96 -7.84
N GLU A 42 -14.20 -7.17 -9.12
CA GLU A 42 -13.47 -6.59 -10.25
C GLU A 42 -13.58 -5.07 -10.26
N GLU A 43 -14.78 -4.52 -10.06
CA GLU A 43 -15.01 -3.07 -10.00
C GLU A 43 -14.33 -2.43 -8.79
N ILE A 44 -14.38 -3.10 -7.62
CA ILE A 44 -13.69 -2.65 -6.40
C ILE A 44 -12.19 -2.63 -6.62
N ASN A 45 -11.63 -3.68 -7.22
CA ASN A 45 -10.20 -3.76 -7.53
C ASN A 45 -9.77 -2.73 -8.58
N ALA A 46 -10.62 -2.47 -9.59
CA ALA A 46 -10.38 -1.43 -10.58
C ALA A 46 -10.33 -0.03 -9.93
N LYS A 47 -11.31 0.29 -9.07
CA LYS A 47 -11.33 1.54 -8.29
C LYS A 47 -10.11 1.65 -7.38
N ALA A 48 -9.70 0.56 -6.74
CA ALA A 48 -8.50 0.54 -5.90
C ALA A 48 -7.22 0.80 -6.72
N LYS A 49 -7.13 0.26 -7.94
CA LYS A 49 -6.00 0.53 -8.85
C LYS A 49 -5.98 2.00 -9.29
N GLU A 50 -7.13 2.54 -9.68
CA GLU A 50 -7.28 3.94 -10.10
C GLU A 50 -6.94 4.91 -8.95
N ALA A 51 -7.44 4.63 -7.74
CA ALA A 51 -7.18 5.45 -6.56
C ALA A 51 -5.69 5.53 -6.16
N ARG A 52 -4.87 4.57 -6.60
CA ARG A 52 -3.41 4.55 -6.38
C ARG A 52 -2.61 5.06 -7.59
N CYS A 53 -3.27 5.52 -8.64
CA CYS A 53 -2.59 6.06 -9.80
C CYS A 53 -1.93 7.40 -9.42
N PHE A 54 -0.62 7.53 -9.66
CA PHE A 54 0.16 8.71 -9.27
C PHE A 54 -0.42 10.01 -9.86
N SER A 55 -0.75 10.03 -11.16
CA SER A 55 -1.34 11.21 -11.79
C SER A 55 -2.71 11.56 -11.19
N GLY A 56 -3.54 10.56 -10.91
CA GLY A 56 -4.84 10.77 -10.26
C GLY A 56 -4.71 11.29 -8.83
N LEU A 57 -3.70 10.84 -8.08
CA LEU A 57 -3.40 11.37 -6.74
C LEU A 57 -2.93 12.82 -6.80
N MET A 58 -2.01 13.16 -7.72
CA MET A 58 -1.54 14.53 -7.93
C MET A 58 -2.68 15.48 -8.32
N ASP A 59 -3.58 15.05 -9.22
CA ASP A 59 -4.74 15.85 -9.61
C ASP A 59 -5.68 16.11 -8.44
N ARG A 60 -5.94 15.09 -7.61
CA ARG A 60 -6.81 15.22 -6.43
C ARG A 60 -6.22 16.15 -5.40
N LEU A 61 -4.91 16.04 -5.13
CA LEU A 61 -4.16 16.96 -4.26
C LEU A 61 -4.19 18.39 -4.82
N GLY A 62 -4.07 18.53 -6.14
CA GLY A 62 -4.25 19.78 -6.88
C GLY A 62 -5.59 20.46 -6.60
N ARG A 63 -6.68 19.72 -6.82
CA ARG A 63 -8.05 20.25 -6.66
C ARG A 63 -8.38 20.64 -5.23
N MET A 64 -7.77 20.01 -4.22
CA MET A 64 -7.97 20.38 -2.81
C MET A 64 -7.05 21.50 -2.34
N GLY A 65 -6.14 22.00 -3.18
CA GLY A 65 -5.15 23.01 -2.79
C GLY A 65 -4.19 22.49 -1.73
N SER A 66 -3.80 21.22 -1.82
CA SER A 66 -2.92 20.60 -0.81
C SER A 66 -1.57 21.31 -0.77
N PRO A 67 -1.04 21.62 0.44
CA PRO A 67 0.29 22.23 0.56
C PRO A 67 1.42 21.30 0.13
N TYR A 68 1.16 19.99 0.05
CA TYR A 68 2.18 18.95 -0.22
C TYR A 68 2.53 18.76 -1.70
N LEU A 69 1.86 19.47 -2.60
CA LEU A 69 2.09 19.32 -4.05
C LEU A 69 3.52 19.68 -4.46
N GLU A 70 4.08 20.74 -3.89
CA GLU A 70 5.43 21.19 -4.24
C GLU A 70 6.49 20.19 -3.75
N ASP A 71 6.31 19.66 -2.54
CA ASP A 71 7.18 18.61 -1.99
C ASP A 71 7.09 17.30 -2.80
N LEU A 72 5.90 16.92 -3.26
CA LEU A 72 5.72 15.75 -4.14
C LEU A 72 6.39 15.94 -5.50
N LYS A 73 6.29 17.13 -6.09
CA LYS A 73 7.02 17.47 -7.32
C LYS A 73 8.53 17.42 -7.09
N TRP A 74 9.00 17.95 -5.96
CA TRP A 74 10.40 17.91 -5.58
C TRP A 74 10.92 16.47 -5.42
N LEU A 75 10.17 15.60 -4.74
CA LEU A 75 10.51 14.17 -4.60
C LEU A 75 10.57 13.47 -5.96
N ALA A 76 9.62 13.74 -6.85
CA ALA A 76 9.63 13.20 -8.21
C ALA A 76 10.87 13.66 -9.00
N ASP A 77 11.24 14.94 -8.92
CA ASP A 77 12.47 15.47 -9.50
C ASP A 77 13.72 14.78 -8.92
N GLN A 78 13.79 14.60 -7.59
CA GLN A 78 14.93 13.94 -6.94
C GLN A 78 15.09 12.50 -7.42
N ARG A 79 13.97 11.78 -7.58
CA ARG A 79 13.95 10.43 -8.14
C ARG A 79 14.44 10.44 -9.58
N ASP A 80 13.89 11.31 -10.42
CA ASP A 80 14.11 11.29 -11.87
C ASP A 80 15.55 11.69 -12.25
N LYS A 81 16.20 12.54 -11.45
CA LYS A 81 17.62 12.87 -11.61
C LYS A 81 18.58 11.89 -10.93
N GLY A 82 18.07 10.86 -10.26
CA GLY A 82 18.89 9.87 -9.56
C GLY A 82 19.65 10.45 -8.36
N ALA A 83 19.04 11.36 -7.60
CA ALA A 83 19.69 12.02 -6.45
C ALA A 83 19.96 11.06 -5.28
N PHE A 84 19.19 9.97 -5.17
CA PHE A 84 19.35 8.98 -4.12
C PHE A 84 20.50 8.02 -4.43
N ILE A 85 21.29 7.69 -3.41
CA ILE A 85 22.42 6.77 -3.57
C ILE A 85 21.95 5.36 -4.00
N PRO A 86 22.49 4.78 -5.08
CA PRO A 86 22.22 3.40 -5.45
C PRO A 86 22.75 2.42 -4.38
N ILE A 87 22.07 1.28 -4.18
CA ILE A 87 22.49 0.28 -3.18
C ILE A 87 23.93 -0.20 -3.38
N SER A 88 24.39 -0.30 -4.62
CA SER A 88 25.77 -0.67 -4.96
C SER A 88 26.79 0.38 -4.50
N GLN A 89 26.47 1.67 -4.66
CA GLN A 89 27.31 2.77 -4.20
C GLN A 89 27.28 2.88 -2.68
N TYR A 90 26.13 2.68 -2.04
CA TYR A 90 26.03 2.64 -0.59
C TYR A 90 26.86 1.50 0.02
N ARG A 91 26.78 0.28 -0.54
CA ARG A 91 27.62 -0.86 -0.13
C ARG A 91 29.11 -0.51 -0.23
N ARG A 92 29.53 0.13 -1.33
CA ARG A 92 30.92 0.60 -1.51
C ARG A 92 31.31 1.68 -0.49
N LYS A 93 30.42 2.63 -0.19
CA LYS A 93 30.66 3.67 0.80
C LYS A 93 30.91 3.09 2.20
N ILE A 94 30.18 2.05 2.59
CA ILE A 94 30.30 1.41 3.91
C ILE A 94 31.44 0.40 3.97
N LEU A 95 31.63 -0.42 2.93
CA LEU A 95 32.55 -1.57 2.94
C LEU A 95 33.84 -1.35 2.14
N GLY A 96 33.98 -0.23 1.44
CA GLY A 96 35.10 0.04 0.54
C GLY A 96 35.23 -1.02 -0.57
N ASP A 97 36.47 -1.38 -0.89
CA ASP A 97 36.80 -2.44 -1.88
C ASP A 97 36.28 -3.82 -1.47
N GLY A 98 35.97 -4.01 -0.18
CA GLY A 98 35.32 -5.23 0.32
C GLY A 98 33.91 -5.44 -0.22
N ALA A 99 33.28 -4.42 -0.82
CA ALA A 99 31.95 -4.53 -1.41
C ALA A 99 31.92 -5.43 -2.66
N THR A 100 32.98 -5.44 -3.48
CA THR A 100 33.03 -6.24 -4.72
C THR A 100 33.48 -7.69 -4.46
N ALA A 101 34.14 -7.94 -3.33
CA ALA A 101 34.60 -9.27 -2.93
C ALA A 101 33.50 -10.12 -2.25
N ARG A 102 32.28 -9.58 -2.09
CA ARG A 102 31.18 -10.24 -1.38
C ARG A 102 29.95 -10.40 -2.27
N THR A 103 29.29 -11.54 -2.11
CA THR A 103 27.94 -11.76 -2.64
C THR A 103 26.93 -11.44 -1.55
N PHE A 104 25.93 -10.63 -1.87
CA PHE A 104 24.86 -10.27 -0.95
C PHE A 104 23.67 -11.22 -1.15
N GLY A 105 23.15 -11.77 -0.06
CA GLY A 105 21.96 -12.63 -0.08
C GLY A 105 20.69 -11.82 -0.26
N GLU A 106 20.33 -11.50 -1.51
CA GLU A 106 19.15 -10.68 -1.81
C GLU A 106 17.83 -11.39 -1.43
N SER A 107 17.81 -12.73 -1.30
CA SER A 107 16.62 -13.49 -0.89
C SER A 107 16.29 -13.37 0.60
N THR A 108 17.23 -12.92 1.43
CA THR A 108 17.07 -12.74 2.88
C THR A 108 17.40 -11.32 3.32
N SER A 109 17.32 -10.36 2.39
CA SER A 109 17.61 -8.95 2.67
C SER A 109 16.67 -8.41 3.75
N VAL A 110 17.25 -7.81 4.80
CA VAL A 110 16.49 -7.03 5.77
C VAL A 110 15.97 -5.76 5.11
N THR A 111 14.71 -5.41 5.37
CA THR A 111 14.13 -4.15 4.88
C THR A 111 14.17 -3.12 6.00
N LEU A 112 14.80 -1.97 5.74
CA LEU A 112 14.68 -0.81 6.60
C LEU A 112 13.25 -0.27 6.48
N GLU A 113 12.57 -0.17 7.62
CA GLU A 113 11.18 0.26 7.72
C GLU A 113 11.03 1.40 8.73
N ILE A 114 10.26 2.44 8.37
CA ILE A 114 9.72 3.39 9.33
C ILE A 114 8.36 2.87 9.78
N SER A 115 8.28 2.36 11.01
CA SER A 115 7.05 1.72 11.50
C SER A 115 5.98 2.70 12.00
N ALA A 116 6.29 4.01 12.06
CA ALA A 116 5.38 5.04 12.52
C ALA A 116 5.60 6.37 11.79
N LEU A 117 5.19 6.44 10.52
CA LEU A 117 5.13 7.69 9.77
C LEU A 117 3.85 8.44 10.17
N GLN A 118 3.98 9.52 10.96
CA GLN A 118 2.82 10.31 11.39
C GLN A 118 2.37 11.32 10.36
N TYR A 119 3.26 11.94 9.59
CA TYR A 119 2.90 12.99 8.63
C TYR A 119 3.81 12.94 7.39
N PHE A 120 3.27 13.31 6.23
CA PHE A 120 3.99 13.35 4.97
C PHE A 120 5.28 14.19 5.00
N PRO A 121 5.34 15.36 5.66
CA PRO A 121 6.59 16.13 5.76
C PRO A 121 7.77 15.35 6.38
N PHE A 122 7.51 14.33 7.20
CA PHE A 122 8.60 13.49 7.75
C PHE A 122 9.24 12.60 6.68
N LEU A 123 8.48 12.19 5.66
CA LEU A 123 9.03 11.49 4.49
C LEU A 123 9.94 12.42 3.69
N VAL A 124 9.55 13.68 3.52
CA VAL A 124 10.36 14.70 2.84
C VAL A 124 11.66 14.96 3.61
N ALA A 125 11.59 15.09 4.94
CA ALA A 125 12.76 15.26 5.79
C ALA A 125 13.73 14.06 5.70
N GLU A 126 13.21 12.84 5.71
CA GLU A 126 14.00 11.63 5.50
C GLU A 126 14.64 11.60 4.11
N ALA A 127 13.90 11.99 3.06
CA ALA A 127 14.43 12.07 1.71
C ALA A 127 15.57 13.09 1.58
N GLN A 128 15.43 14.28 2.16
CA GLN A 128 16.47 15.29 2.20
C GLN A 128 17.70 14.77 2.94
N GLN A 129 17.52 14.17 4.12
CA GLN A 129 18.62 13.56 4.88
C GLN A 129 19.34 12.47 4.08
N ALA A 130 18.59 11.58 3.44
CA ALA A 130 19.14 10.46 2.69
C ALA A 130 19.99 10.94 1.51
N ILE A 131 19.56 12.00 0.82
CA ILE A 131 20.34 12.64 -0.24
C ILE A 131 21.59 13.30 0.35
N ASP A 132 21.44 14.15 1.36
CA ASP A 132 22.55 14.94 1.92
C ASP A 132 23.65 14.07 2.52
N LYS A 133 23.25 13.00 3.22
CA LYS A 133 24.18 12.10 3.88
C LYS A 133 24.58 10.94 2.99
N GLY A 134 23.95 10.71 1.84
CA GLY A 134 24.12 9.50 1.03
C GLY A 134 23.75 8.24 1.82
N GLU A 135 22.56 8.24 2.42
CA GLU A 135 21.94 7.11 3.12
C GLU A 135 20.90 6.44 2.20
N ILE A 136 20.55 5.18 2.50
CA ILE A 136 19.50 4.48 1.77
C ILE A 136 18.14 4.87 2.33
N MET A 137 17.22 5.26 1.44
CA MET A 137 15.83 5.47 1.81
C MET A 137 15.20 4.18 2.38
N PRO A 138 14.41 4.25 3.46
CA PRO A 138 13.60 3.14 3.93
C PRO A 138 12.74 2.55 2.81
N GLY A 139 12.73 1.23 2.70
CA GLY A 139 11.96 0.51 1.67
C GLY A 139 10.48 0.37 2.00
N ARG A 140 10.11 0.61 3.27
CA ARG A 140 8.74 0.49 3.77
C ARG A 140 8.44 1.61 4.76
N TYR A 141 7.22 2.14 4.66
CA TYR A 141 6.66 3.12 5.58
C TYR A 141 5.32 2.61 6.08
N ILE A 142 5.20 2.43 7.39
CA ILE A 142 3.93 2.12 8.05
C ILE A 142 3.42 3.41 8.67
N ARG A 143 2.21 3.78 8.26
CA ARG A 143 1.51 4.92 8.82
C ARG A 143 0.81 4.55 10.12
N VAL A 144 0.73 5.52 11.03
CA VAL A 144 -0.10 5.38 12.23
C VAL A 144 -1.57 5.30 11.81
N ARG A 145 -2.31 4.33 12.36
CA ARG A 145 -3.67 4.02 11.89
C ARG A 145 -4.68 5.06 12.37
N LYS A 146 -5.51 5.57 11.45
CA LYS A 146 -6.77 6.32 11.70
C LYS A 146 -6.63 7.57 12.59
N MET A 147 -5.59 8.39 12.42
CA MET A 147 -5.57 9.70 13.06
C MET A 147 -6.55 10.64 12.36
N LYS A 148 -7.54 11.15 13.09
CA LYS A 148 -8.55 12.07 12.55
C LYS A 148 -7.97 13.43 12.17
N GLU A 149 -6.84 13.76 12.77
CA GLU A 149 -6.02 14.92 12.51
C GLU A 149 -5.46 14.86 11.08
N GLN A 150 -4.87 13.72 10.68
CA GLN A 150 -4.35 13.52 9.31
C GLN A 150 -5.43 13.56 8.23
N GLU A 151 -6.63 13.04 8.54
CA GLU A 151 -7.77 13.13 7.59
C GLU A 151 -8.15 14.58 7.28
N LYS A 152 -7.93 15.48 8.25
CA LYS A 152 -8.20 16.92 8.13
C LYS A 152 -6.99 17.72 7.63
N ASP A 153 -5.84 17.09 7.51
CA ASP A 153 -4.57 17.72 7.13
C ASP A 153 -4.41 17.80 5.61
N GLN A 154 -5.39 18.42 4.95
CA GLN A 154 -5.39 18.86 3.55
C GLN A 154 -4.59 17.98 2.56
N GLY A 155 -4.78 16.65 2.58
CA GLY A 155 -4.14 15.74 1.63
C GLY A 155 -2.97 14.92 2.17
N ASP A 156 -2.61 15.02 3.45
CA ASP A 156 -1.53 14.23 4.08
C ASP A 156 -1.71 12.73 3.80
N ILE A 157 -2.96 12.26 3.86
CA ILE A 157 -3.27 10.86 3.56
C ILE A 157 -2.97 10.46 2.13
N LEU A 158 -3.21 11.35 1.18
CA LEU A 158 -3.02 11.09 -0.24
C LEU A 158 -1.58 11.29 -0.71
N ALA A 159 -0.76 11.99 0.07
CA ALA A 159 0.62 12.32 -0.28
C ALA A 159 1.64 11.20 0.03
N VAL A 160 1.29 10.22 0.87
CA VAL A 160 2.15 9.08 1.24
C VAL A 160 1.88 7.85 0.37
#